data_AF-A0AAN9R2G1-F1
#
_entry.id   AF-A0AAN9R2G1-F1
#
_cell.length_a   1.000
_cell.length_b   1.000
_cell.length_c   1.000
_cell.angle_alpha   90.00
_cell.angle_beta   90.00
_cell.angle_gamma   90.00
#
_symmetry.space_group_name_H-M   'P 1'
#
loop_
_entity.id
_entity.type
_entity.pdbx_description
1 polymer ?
#
loop_
_entity_poly.entity_id
_entity_poly.type
_entity_poly.pdbx_seq_one_letter_code
_entity_poly.pdbx_strand_id
1 'polypeptide(L)'
;MQSRGPESANPMTHRVQSLSSADTRGKHRIHAELKRLEQEARFLEEELEKLERMEKASTACKGMLSNVETKPDPLLPSTIGPVSPTWDRWFEGPQDSKGCCRCWIL
;
A
#
# COMPACT_ATOMS: atom_id res chain seq x y z
N MET A 1 46.95 59.52 -6.72
CA MET A 1 47.78 58.32 -6.90
C MET A 1 47.20 57.21 -6.04
N GLN A 2 47.03 56.02 -6.63
CA GLN A 2 47.11 54.68 -5.98
C GLN A 2 46.06 54.34 -4.90
N SER A 3 45.51 53.15 -4.81
CA SER A 3 45.44 52.00 -5.71
C SER A 3 44.37 51.08 -5.11
N ARG A 4 43.57 50.47 -5.97
CA ARG A 4 42.76 49.30 -5.65
C ARG A 4 43.69 48.20 -5.12
N GLY A 5 43.36 47.63 -3.97
CA GLY A 5 44.00 46.42 -3.45
C GLY A 5 42.91 45.45 -2.99
N PRO A 6 42.80 44.23 -3.53
CA PRO A 6 41.87 43.24 -3.03
C PRO A 6 42.51 42.54 -1.84
N GLU A 7 41.99 42.72 -0.62
CA GLU A 7 42.39 41.88 0.51
C GLU A 7 41.80 40.48 0.32
N SER A 8 42.64 39.66 -0.31
CA SER A 8 42.74 38.21 -0.21
C SER A 8 41.82 37.57 0.83
N ALA A 9 40.69 37.04 0.37
CA ALA A 9 39.93 36.05 1.12
C ALA A 9 40.86 34.85 1.39
N ASN A 10 41.32 34.71 2.62
CA ASN A 10 42.21 33.62 3.03
C ASN A 10 41.57 32.27 2.66
N PRO A 11 42.23 31.41 1.85
CA PRO A 11 41.67 30.12 1.44
C PRO A 11 41.49 29.13 2.60
N MET A 12 42.02 29.47 3.78
CA MET A 12 41.97 28.63 4.98
C MET A 12 40.63 28.71 5.71
N THR A 13 39.93 29.86 5.69
CA THR A 13 38.59 30.02 6.29
C THR A 13 37.51 29.25 5.50
N HIS A 14 37.63 29.23 4.17
CA HIS A 14 36.71 28.47 3.31
C HIS A 14 36.82 26.95 3.51
N ARG A 15 38.02 26.45 3.81
CA ARG A 15 38.27 25.02 4.06
C ARG A 15 37.68 24.54 5.39
N VAL A 16 37.73 25.37 6.43
CA VAL A 16 37.16 25.05 7.76
C VAL A 16 35.63 25.11 7.73
N GLN A 17 35.03 26.08 7.03
CA GLN A 17 33.59 26.13 6.82
C GLN A 17 33.07 24.96 5.97
N SER A 18 33.81 24.56 4.93
CA SER A 18 33.46 23.41 4.10
C SER A 18 33.50 22.09 4.90
N LEU A 19 34.50 21.89 5.76
CA LEU A 19 34.59 20.70 6.63
C LEU A 19 33.44 20.63 7.65
N SER A 20 33.08 21.76 8.28
CA SER A 20 31.94 21.85 9.21
C SER A 20 30.59 21.58 8.52
N SER A 21 30.40 22.10 7.31
CA SER A 21 29.19 21.84 6.51
C SER A 21 29.05 20.37 6.06
N ALA A 22 30.16 19.70 5.77
CA ALA A 22 30.17 18.29 5.41
C ALA A 22 29.82 17.39 6.60
N ASP A 23 30.29 17.76 7.79
CA ASP A 23 30.08 17.02 9.04
C ASP A 23 28.62 17.10 9.53
N THR A 24 27.99 18.25 9.36
CA THR A 24 26.56 18.40 9.68
C THR A 24 25.66 17.59 8.74
N ARG A 25 25.96 17.48 7.44
CA ARG A 25 25.14 16.71 6.50
C ARG A 25 25.12 15.21 6.83
N GLY A 26 26.28 14.65 7.17
CA GLY A 26 26.40 13.26 7.63
C GLY A 26 25.62 13.02 8.92
N LYS A 27 25.75 13.95 9.88
CA LYS A 27 25.00 13.93 11.14
C LYS A 27 23.49 13.91 10.90
N HIS A 28 22.95 14.82 10.10
CA HIS A 28 21.51 14.86 9.82
C HIS A 28 21.00 13.58 9.16
N ARG A 29 21.78 12.98 8.23
CA ARG A 29 21.43 11.69 7.62
C ARG A 29 21.33 10.59 8.67
N ILE A 30 22.32 10.46 9.53
CA ILE A 30 22.34 9.46 10.61
C ILE A 30 21.15 9.66 11.56
N HIS A 31 20.83 10.91 11.92
CA HIS A 31 19.70 11.20 12.79
C HIS A 31 18.35 10.89 12.13
N ALA A 32 18.21 11.11 10.83
CA ALA A 32 17.00 10.76 10.09
C ALA A 32 16.81 9.24 10.01
N GLU A 33 17.89 8.49 9.74
CA GLU A 33 17.87 7.03 9.74
C GLU A 33 17.54 6.47 11.13
N LEU A 34 18.13 7.02 12.20
CA LEU A 34 17.83 6.63 13.57
C LEU A 34 16.36 6.88 13.91
N LYS A 35 15.81 8.06 13.59
CA LYS A 35 14.40 8.37 13.83
C LYS A 35 13.46 7.44 13.05
N ARG A 36 13.84 7.06 11.82
CA ARG A 36 13.07 6.10 11.02
C ARG A 36 13.02 4.74 11.70
N LEU A 37 14.18 4.23 12.13
CA LEU A 37 14.28 2.95 12.82
C LEU A 37 13.54 2.96 14.17
N GLU A 38 13.65 4.06 14.92
CA GLU A 38 12.93 4.22 16.19
C GLU A 38 11.40 4.19 15.97
N GLN A 39 10.92 4.83 14.91
CA GLN A 39 9.51 4.79 14.56
C GLN A 39 9.06 3.39 14.12
N GLU A 40 9.88 2.69 13.34
CA GLU A 40 9.63 1.31 12.91
C GLU A 40 9.56 0.37 14.11
N ALA A 41 10.47 0.52 15.08
CA ALA A 41 10.46 -0.25 16.32
C ALA A 41 9.17 -0.01 17.12
N ARG A 42 8.75 1.26 17.28
CA ARG A 42 7.49 1.59 17.96
C ARG A 42 6.27 0.94 17.27
N PHE A 43 6.20 1.00 15.95
CA PHE A 43 5.09 0.38 15.23
C PHE A 43 5.05 -1.14 15.44
N LEU A 44 6.20 -1.81 15.41
CA LEU A 44 6.26 -3.25 15.65
C LEU A 44 5.86 -3.61 17.08
N GLU A 45 6.25 -2.81 18.08
CA GLU A 45 5.81 -3.00 19.46
C GLU A 45 4.28 -2.88 19.60
N GLU A 46 3.67 -1.86 18.99
CA GLU A 46 2.21 -1.68 18.97
C GLU A 46 1.48 -2.82 18.24
N GLU A 47 2.02 -3.30 17.11
CA GLU A 47 1.45 -4.42 16.37
C GLU A 47 1.53 -5.72 17.17
N LEU A 48 2.63 -5.96 17.87
CA LEU A 48 2.81 -7.13 18.72
C LEU A 48 1.81 -7.12 19.88
N GLU A 49 1.62 -5.97 20.51
CA GLU A 49 0.63 -5.79 21.59
C GLU A 49 -0.81 -6.07 21.09
N LYS A 50 -1.14 -5.67 19.85
CA LYS A 50 -2.42 -6.00 19.22
C LYS A 50 -2.54 -7.49 18.96
N LEU A 51 -1.51 -8.14 18.41
CA LEU A 51 -1.51 -9.58 18.14
C LEU A 51 -1.67 -10.42 19.41
N GLU A 52 -1.08 -10.01 20.53
CA GLU A 52 -1.24 -10.69 21.82
C GLU A 52 -2.69 -10.61 22.33
N ARG A 53 -3.38 -9.51 22.06
CA ARG A 53 -4.80 -9.32 22.40
C ARG A 53 -5.77 -9.96 21.42
N MET A 54 -5.30 -10.39 20.25
CA MET A 54 -6.18 -10.98 19.24
C MET A 54 -6.62 -12.39 19.63
N GLU A 55 -7.88 -12.68 19.36
CA GLU A 55 -8.45 -14.01 19.53
C GLU A 55 -7.83 -15.01 18.56
N LYS A 56 -7.91 -16.30 18.91
CA LYS A 56 -7.42 -17.38 18.04
C LYS A 56 -8.08 -17.31 16.67
N ALA A 57 -7.28 -17.46 15.62
CA ALA A 57 -7.77 -17.52 14.24
C ALA A 57 -8.85 -18.60 14.06
N SER A 58 -8.75 -19.73 14.76
CA SER A 58 -9.76 -20.80 14.72
C SER A 58 -11.13 -20.36 15.23
N THR A 59 -11.19 -19.50 16.25
CA THR A 59 -12.45 -18.93 16.76
C THR A 59 -13.06 -17.95 15.77
N ALA A 60 -12.23 -17.05 15.22
CA ALA A 60 -12.67 -16.10 14.20
C ALA A 60 -13.20 -16.79 12.94
N CYS A 61 -12.49 -17.81 12.44
CA CYS A 61 -12.93 -18.59 11.28
C CYS A 61 -14.24 -19.34 11.52
N LYS A 62 -14.45 -19.91 12.72
CA LYS A 62 -15.73 -20.55 13.07
C LYS A 62 -16.89 -19.55 13.09
N GLY A 63 -16.68 -18.37 13.66
CA GLY A 63 -17.68 -17.29 13.65
C GLY A 63 -18.02 -16.85 12.22
N MET A 64 -17.02 -16.68 11.36
CA MET A 64 -17.21 -16.35 9.95
C MET A 64 -17.99 -17.44 9.21
N LEU A 65 -17.65 -18.71 9.40
CA LEU A 65 -18.35 -19.83 8.77
C LEU A 65 -19.82 -19.87 9.19
N SER A 66 -20.10 -19.71 10.49
CA SER A 66 -21.46 -19.64 10.99
C SER A 66 -22.25 -18.50 10.33
N ASN A 67 -21.67 -17.31 10.22
CA ASN A 67 -22.33 -16.19 9.56
C ASN A 67 -22.66 -16.48 8.08
N VAL A 68 -21.73 -17.07 7.34
CA VAL A 68 -21.93 -17.43 5.92
C VAL A 68 -23.00 -18.51 5.77
N GLU A 69 -23.09 -19.48 6.69
CA GLU A 69 -24.09 -20.54 6.64
C GLU A 69 -25.51 -20.05 6.98
N THR A 70 -25.66 -19.05 7.86
CA THR A 70 -26.99 -18.60 8.30
C THR A 70 -27.79 -17.86 7.23
N LYS A 71 -27.15 -17.17 6.29
CA LYS A 71 -27.82 -16.39 5.25
C LYS A 71 -27.27 -16.79 3.88
N PRO A 72 -28.03 -17.53 3.06
CA PRO A 72 -27.56 -17.96 1.77
C PRO A 72 -27.48 -16.76 0.80
N ASP A 73 -26.40 -16.69 0.05
CA ASP A 73 -26.16 -15.63 -0.94
C ASP A 73 -27.03 -15.88 -2.19
N PRO A 74 -27.88 -14.92 -2.61
CA PRO A 74 -28.72 -15.04 -3.81
C PRO A 74 -27.95 -15.19 -5.11
N LEU A 75 -26.64 -14.90 -5.13
CA LEU A 75 -25.77 -15.08 -6.30
C LEU A 75 -25.10 -16.46 -6.33
N LEU A 76 -25.25 -17.28 -5.28
CA LEU A 76 -24.67 -18.61 -5.24
C LEU A 76 -25.69 -19.68 -5.69
N PRO A 77 -25.28 -20.68 -6.49
CA PRO A 77 -26.18 -21.70 -7.05
C PRO A 77 -26.97 -22.51 -6.01
N SER A 78 -26.56 -22.46 -4.75
CA SER A 78 -27.13 -23.20 -3.63
C SER A 78 -28.42 -22.61 -3.08
N THR A 79 -28.81 -21.39 -3.48
CA THR A 79 -30.12 -20.85 -3.07
C THR A 79 -31.24 -21.58 -3.78
N ILE A 80 -32.03 -22.34 -3.01
CA ILE A 80 -33.34 -22.85 -3.43
C ILE A 80 -34.30 -21.65 -3.54
N GLY A 81 -34.07 -20.81 -4.54
CA GLY A 81 -34.98 -19.76 -4.99
C GLY A 81 -35.52 -20.15 -6.36
N PRO A 82 -36.73 -19.70 -6.74
CA PRO A 82 -37.20 -19.88 -8.12
C PRO A 82 -36.13 -19.30 -9.05
N VAL A 83 -35.56 -20.14 -9.93
CA VAL A 83 -34.65 -19.72 -10.99
C VAL A 83 -35.32 -18.56 -11.70
N SER A 84 -34.80 -17.36 -11.51
CA SER A 84 -35.40 -16.16 -12.05
C SER A 84 -34.88 -16.00 -13.48
N PRO A 85 -35.69 -16.31 -14.52
CA PRO A 85 -35.19 -16.39 -15.90
C PRO A 85 -34.77 -15.02 -16.46
N THR A 86 -35.11 -13.95 -15.72
CA THR A 86 -34.69 -12.59 -16.01
C THR A 86 -33.22 -12.33 -15.71
N TRP A 87 -32.59 -13.11 -14.83
CA TRP A 87 -31.15 -13.01 -14.53
C TRP A 87 -30.31 -13.64 -15.65
N ASP A 88 -30.77 -14.75 -16.22
CA ASP A 88 -30.11 -15.39 -17.37
C ASP A 88 -29.92 -14.40 -18.53
N ARG A 89 -30.84 -13.44 -18.71
CA ARG A 89 -30.73 -12.36 -19.72
C ARG A 89 -29.50 -11.45 -19.53
N TRP A 90 -29.03 -11.26 -18.30
CA TRP A 90 -27.88 -10.40 -18.01
C TRP A 90 -26.56 -11.19 -17.99
N PHE A 91 -26.60 -12.49 -17.69
CA PHE A 91 -25.42 -13.34 -17.54
C PHE A 91 -25.13 -14.26 -18.74
N GLU A 92 -26.13 -14.63 -19.56
CA GLU A 92 -25.95 -15.50 -20.74
C GLU A 92 -25.48 -14.74 -21.99
N GLY A 93 -25.25 -13.43 -21.89
CA GLY A 93 -24.87 -12.60 -23.02
C GLY A 93 -25.99 -12.49 -24.07
N PRO A 94 -25.78 -11.76 -25.18
CA PRO A 94 -26.74 -11.71 -26.26
C PRO A 94 -27.02 -13.14 -26.74
N GLN A 95 -28.27 -13.57 -26.62
CA GLN A 95 -28.73 -14.81 -27.24
C GLN A 95 -28.73 -14.56 -28.74
N ASP A 96 -27.56 -14.72 -29.37
CA ASP A 96 -27.39 -14.62 -30.79
C ASP A 96 -28.34 -15.62 -31.42
N SER A 97 -29.45 -15.09 -31.92
CA SER A 97 -30.41 -15.82 -32.72
C SER A 97 -29.61 -16.51 -33.82
N LYS A 98 -29.68 -17.83 -33.85
CA LYS A 98 -29.14 -18.67 -34.91
C LYS A 98 -29.33 -17.99 -36.27
N GLY A 99 -28.24 -17.44 -36.81
CA GLY A 99 -28.19 -16.86 -38.14
C GLY A 99 -28.18 -15.34 -38.19
N CYS A 100 -26.99 -14.74 -38.09
CA CYS A 100 -26.58 -13.73 -39.08
C CYS A 100 -25.05 -13.63 -39.12
N CYS A 101 -24.48 -14.24 -40.16
CA CYS A 101 -23.16 -13.96 -40.75
C CYS A 101 -21.88 -14.35 -39.97
N ARG A 102 -21.28 -15.46 -40.43
CA ARG A 102 -19.84 -15.75 -40.38
C ARG A 102 -19.04 -14.55 -40.90
N CYS A 103 -18.47 -13.74 -40.02
CA CYS A 103 -17.28 -12.95 -40.34
C CYS A 103 -16.06 -13.61 -39.70
N TRP A 104 -15.27 -14.30 -40.52
CA TRP A 104 -13.94 -14.70 -40.14
C TRP A 104 -13.08 -13.44 -40.18
N ILE A 105 -12.52 -13.05 -39.05
CA ILE A 105 -11.51 -11.99 -38.99
C ILE A 105 -10.24 -12.58 -39.62
N LEU A 106 -9.82 -11.97 -40.74
CA LEU A 106 -8.49 -12.10 -41.34
C LEU A 106 -7.56 -11.06 -40.74
#